data_AF-A0AAD7IY37-F1
#
_entry.id   AF-A0AAD7IY37-F1
#
_cell.length_a   1.000
_cell.length_b   1.000
_cell.length_c   1.000
_cell.angle_alpha   90.00
_cell.angle_beta   90.00
_cell.angle_gamma   90.00
#
_symmetry.space_group_name_H-M   'P 1'
#
loop_
_entity.id
_entity.type
_entity.pdbx_description
1 polymer ?
#
loop_
_entity_poly.entity_id
_entity_poly.type
_entity_poly.pdbx_seq_one_letter_code
_entity_poly.pdbx_strand_id
1 'polypeptide(L)'
;MVNRRINPDIKECALRLWELGWDRGAICSTLLVSQSSLYRWAALFEEFGSVNPPPPPIKGRPRIIGLAALTAIKEIYTRHADTYLLELQWWLAIHHDIHISISALQETLERTGLTRKLLHKIAVERDNEGRRDYFYTIQNDFSGTGREFVTVDESSKNEHDVARRYGRAPIGMPADFEDVFIRGIRYTLVAAMSMDGYIAQRVVEGSLDSYDFSDFIVEDVVSFPCLGHSYYPYLSGP
;
A
#
# COMPACT_ATOMS: atom_id res chain seq x y z
N MET A 1 27.51 -39.78 12.36
CA MET A 1 28.07 -38.72 13.21
C MET A 1 27.04 -37.60 13.30
N VAL A 2 26.38 -37.45 14.45
CA VAL A 2 25.38 -36.40 14.68
C VAL A 2 26.14 -35.06 14.76
N ASN A 3 25.67 -34.04 14.04
CA ASN A 3 26.27 -32.72 14.02
C ASN A 3 26.05 -32.03 15.38
N ARG A 4 26.86 -32.40 16.39
CA ARG A 4 26.77 -31.85 17.74
C ARG A 4 27.44 -30.48 17.76
N ARG A 5 26.66 -29.44 18.08
CA ARG A 5 27.18 -28.09 18.26
C ARG A 5 28.00 -28.05 19.55
N ILE A 6 29.33 -27.93 19.43
CA ILE A 6 30.26 -27.82 20.56
C ILE A 6 30.26 -26.37 21.04
N ASN A 7 30.07 -26.17 22.35
CA ASN A 7 30.09 -24.84 22.97
C ASN A 7 31.45 -24.15 22.69
N PRO A 8 31.47 -22.89 22.20
CA PRO A 8 32.67 -22.08 22.06
C PRO A 8 33.63 -22.14 23.24
N ASP A 9 33.12 -22.14 24.48
CA ASP A 9 33.94 -22.16 25.70
C ASP A 9 34.84 -23.40 25.78
N ILE A 10 34.33 -24.55 25.33
CA ILE A 10 35.08 -25.82 25.30
C ILE A 10 36.21 -25.74 24.28
N LYS A 11 35.99 -25.04 23.16
CA LYS A 11 37.01 -24.86 22.13
C LYS A 11 38.12 -23.94 22.62
N GLU A 12 37.77 -22.82 23.26
CA GLU A 12 38.74 -21.90 23.85
C GLU A 12 39.53 -22.55 24.99
N CYS A 13 38.87 -23.33 25.85
CA CYS A 13 39.53 -24.10 26.90
C CYS A 13 40.54 -25.11 26.31
N ALA A 14 40.17 -25.80 25.23
CA ALA A 14 41.06 -26.75 24.56
C ALA A 14 42.32 -26.07 23.99
N LEU A 15 42.17 -24.87 23.41
CA LEU A 15 43.30 -24.09 22.89
C LEU A 15 44.17 -23.53 24.01
N ARG A 16 43.59 -23.02 25.11
CA ARG A 16 44.35 -22.56 26.28
C ARG A 16 45.18 -23.69 26.90
N LEU A 17 44.63 -24.89 27.04
CA LEU A 17 45.37 -26.05 27.55
C LEU A 17 46.54 -26.41 26.61
N TRP A 18 46.34 -26.29 25.30
CA TRP A 18 47.40 -26.48 24.33
C TRP A 18 48.50 -25.41 24.50
N GLU A 19 48.15 -24.13 24.59
CA GLU A 19 49.11 -23.04 24.83
C GLU A 19 49.91 -23.22 26.13
N LEU A 20 49.28 -23.75 27.18
CA LEU A 20 49.92 -24.10 28.45
C LEU A 20 50.83 -25.35 28.37
N GLY A 21 50.99 -25.95 27.19
CA GLY A 21 51.92 -27.06 26.94
C GLY A 21 51.37 -28.44 27.29
N TRP A 22 50.06 -28.61 27.48
CA TRP A 22 49.48 -29.92 27.76
C TRP A 22 49.59 -30.87 26.57
N ASP A 23 49.68 -32.17 26.87
CA ASP A 23 49.68 -33.18 25.82
C ASP A 23 48.34 -33.21 25.07
N ARG A 24 48.42 -33.29 23.74
CA ARG A 24 47.25 -33.21 22.85
C ARG A 24 46.33 -34.41 23.01
N GLY A 25 46.88 -35.59 23.31
CA GLY A 25 46.12 -36.79 23.62
C GLY A 25 45.32 -36.62 24.90
N ALA A 26 45.94 -36.08 25.95
CA ALA A 26 45.29 -35.78 27.22
C ALA A 26 44.18 -34.72 27.10
N ILE A 27 44.38 -33.67 26.30
CA ILE A 27 43.34 -32.66 26.01
C ILE A 27 42.13 -33.32 25.32
N CYS A 28 42.40 -34.15 24.30
CA CYS A 28 41.35 -34.82 23.54
C CYS A 28 40.53 -35.79 24.40
N SER A 29 41.18 -36.56 25.29
CA SER A 29 40.49 -37.48 26.19
C SER A 29 39.68 -36.75 27.26
N THR A 30 40.21 -35.65 27.80
CA THR A 30 39.57 -34.90 28.90
C THR A 30 38.33 -34.13 28.43
N LEU A 31 38.43 -33.47 27.27
CA LEU A 31 37.33 -32.67 26.73
C LEU A 31 36.40 -33.47 25.80
N LEU A 32 36.69 -34.75 25.57
CA LEU A 32 35.96 -35.66 24.68
C LEU A 32 35.86 -35.11 23.25
N VAL A 33 36.97 -34.57 22.74
CA VAL A 33 37.07 -33.97 21.40
C VAL A 33 38.07 -34.73 20.54
N SER A 34 37.80 -34.83 19.24
CA SER A 34 38.75 -35.45 18.31
C SER A 34 39.94 -34.55 18.05
N GLN A 35 41.12 -35.13 17.87
CA GLN A 35 42.35 -34.40 17.52
C GLN A 35 42.18 -33.52 16.26
N SER A 36 41.45 -33.99 15.25
CA SER A 36 41.14 -33.21 14.03
C SER A 36 40.29 -31.96 14.28
N SER A 37 39.48 -31.93 15.35
CA SER A 37 38.72 -30.74 15.74
C SER A 37 39.60 -29.73 16.44
N LEU A 38 40.51 -30.21 17.29
CA LEU A 38 41.50 -29.39 17.97
C LEU A 38 42.39 -28.64 16.95
N TYR A 39 42.92 -29.35 15.95
CA TYR A 39 43.68 -28.72 14.86
C TYR A 39 42.86 -27.71 14.05
N ARG A 40 41.59 -28.02 13.74
CA ARG A 40 40.71 -27.07 13.02
C ARG A 40 40.45 -25.80 13.83
N TRP A 41 40.28 -25.91 15.16
CA TRP A 41 40.09 -24.74 16.01
C TRP A 41 41.36 -23.91 16.14
N ALA A 42 42.53 -24.54 16.23
CA ALA A 42 43.81 -23.83 16.24
C ALA A 42 44.02 -23.05 14.94
N ALA A 43 43.80 -23.69 13.78
CA ALA A 43 43.88 -23.03 12.49
C ALA A 43 42.90 -21.84 12.35
N LEU A 44 41.64 -22.02 12.79
CA LEU A 44 40.66 -20.93 12.79
C LEU A 44 41.06 -19.78 13.72
N PHE A 45 41.64 -20.09 14.88
CA PHE A 45 42.08 -19.09 15.84
C PHE A 45 43.30 -18.32 15.34
N GLU A 46 44.26 -18.99 14.68
CA GLU A 46 45.39 -18.34 14.03
C GLU A 46 44.96 -17.44 12.87
N GLU A 47 43.98 -17.86 12.07
CA GLU A 47 43.53 -17.11 10.88
C GLU A 47 42.57 -15.95 11.22
N PHE A 48 41.63 -16.15 12.15
CA PHE A 48 40.53 -15.21 12.40
C PHE A 48 40.48 -14.67 13.83
N GLY A 49 41.37 -15.10 14.74
CA GLY A 49 41.34 -14.71 16.16
C GLY A 49 40.12 -15.26 16.92
N SER A 50 39.37 -16.20 16.33
CA SER A 50 38.16 -16.79 16.92
C SER A 50 38.07 -18.29 16.65
N VAL A 51 37.59 -19.04 17.65
CA VAL A 51 37.30 -20.49 17.53
C VAL A 51 36.06 -20.82 16.70
N ASN A 52 35.30 -19.78 16.30
CA ASN A 52 34.16 -19.91 15.41
C ASN A 52 34.49 -19.26 14.06
N PRO A 53 34.12 -19.92 12.95
CA PRO A 53 34.30 -19.31 11.64
C PRO A 53 33.47 -18.03 11.55
N PRO A 54 33.99 -16.97 10.91
CA PRO A 54 33.18 -15.79 10.63
C PRO A 54 31.94 -16.20 9.81
N PRO A 55 30.81 -15.50 9.98
CA PRO A 55 29.64 -15.79 9.17
C PRO A 55 30.00 -15.64 7.69
N PRO A 56 29.67 -16.63 6.83
CA PRO A 56 29.97 -16.52 5.41
C PRO A 56 29.28 -15.26 4.85
N PRO A 57 29.95 -14.53 3.94
CA PRO A 57 29.44 -13.26 3.40
C PRO A 57 28.12 -13.45 2.62
N ILE A 58 27.90 -14.64 2.07
CA ILE A 58 26.67 -15.01 1.38
C ILE A 58 26.08 -16.22 2.10
N LYS A 59 24.86 -16.08 2.61
CA LYS A 59 24.07 -17.17 3.18
C LYS A 59 22.84 -17.43 2.32
N GLY A 60 22.67 -18.70 1.92
CA GLY A 60 21.49 -19.16 1.21
C GLY A 60 21.56 -18.95 -0.30
N ARG A 61 20.43 -19.25 -0.96
CA ARG A 61 20.27 -19.15 -2.42
C ARG A 61 20.21 -17.67 -2.84
N PRO A 62 20.94 -17.26 -3.88
CA PRO A 62 20.83 -15.91 -4.42
C PRO A 62 19.39 -15.61 -4.85
N ARG A 63 18.98 -14.33 -4.75
CA ARG A 63 17.65 -13.89 -5.15
C ARG A 63 17.49 -14.05 -6.66
N ILE A 64 16.29 -14.48 -7.09
CA ILE A 64 15.93 -14.60 -8.51
C ILE A 64 15.94 -13.22 -9.19
N ILE A 65 15.43 -12.20 -8.50
CA ILE A 65 15.45 -10.82 -8.98
C ILE A 65 16.65 -10.09 -8.38
N GLY A 66 17.58 -9.69 -9.25
CA GLY A 66 18.73 -8.86 -8.90
C GLY A 66 18.35 -7.40 -8.61
N LEU A 67 19.31 -6.62 -8.11
CA LEU A 67 19.07 -5.22 -7.74
C LEU A 67 18.69 -4.35 -8.95
N ALA A 68 19.32 -4.55 -10.10
CA ALA A 68 19.02 -3.80 -11.33
C ALA A 68 17.58 -4.00 -11.81
N ALA A 69 17.11 -5.26 -11.85
CA ALA A 69 15.73 -5.58 -12.20
C ALA A 69 14.74 -5.01 -11.16
N LEU A 70 15.08 -5.02 -9.87
CA LEU A 70 14.26 -4.37 -8.84
C LEU A 70 14.14 -2.85 -9.02
N THR A 71 15.21 -2.17 -9.44
CA THR A 71 15.15 -0.73 -9.73
C THR A 71 14.20 -0.45 -10.90
N ALA A 72 14.28 -1.25 -11.96
CA ALA A 72 13.43 -1.08 -13.12
C ALA A 72 11.95 -1.41 -12.81
N ILE A 73 11.68 -2.44 -12.00
CA ILE A 73 10.32 -2.72 -11.49
C ILE A 73 9.75 -1.50 -10.73
N LYS A 74 10.55 -0.84 -9.89
CA LYS A 74 10.10 0.36 -9.17
C LYS A 74 9.76 1.50 -10.13
N GLU A 75 10.55 1.68 -11.17
CA GLU A 75 10.31 2.70 -12.19
C GLU A 75 8.99 2.45 -12.95
N ILE A 76 8.71 1.19 -13.31
CA ILE A 76 7.42 0.80 -13.93
C ILE A 76 6.26 1.16 -13.02
N TYR A 77 6.28 0.74 -11.75
CA TYR A 77 5.18 1.06 -10.81
C TYR A 77 5.08 2.54 -10.44
N THR A 78 6.11 3.33 -10.72
CA THR A 78 6.06 4.80 -10.56
C THR A 78 5.34 5.46 -11.73
N ARG A 79 5.45 4.90 -12.94
CA ARG A 79 4.75 5.40 -14.14
C ARG A 79 3.36 4.80 -14.34
N HIS A 80 3.21 3.52 -14.01
CA HIS A 80 2.03 2.68 -14.23
C HIS A 80 1.77 1.82 -12.99
N ALA A 81 1.16 2.45 -11.98
CA ALA A 81 0.89 1.82 -10.68
C ALA A 81 -0.10 0.63 -10.79
N ASP A 82 -0.88 0.60 -11.87
CA ASP A 82 -1.91 -0.37 -12.22
C ASP A 82 -1.38 -1.67 -12.88
N THR A 83 -0.09 -1.75 -13.20
CA THR A 83 0.54 -2.92 -13.85
C THR A 83 0.25 -4.25 -13.11
N TYR A 84 -0.32 -5.24 -13.82
CA TYR A 84 -0.64 -6.55 -13.26
C TYR A 84 0.63 -7.38 -12.98
N LEU A 85 0.54 -8.33 -12.03
CA LEU A 85 1.64 -9.27 -11.76
C LEU A 85 1.98 -10.13 -12.98
N LEU A 86 0.98 -10.48 -13.80
CA LEU A 86 1.22 -11.18 -15.05
C LEU A 86 1.99 -10.30 -16.04
N GLU A 87 1.55 -9.07 -16.28
CA GLU A 87 2.24 -8.13 -17.16
C GLU A 87 3.69 -7.89 -16.71
N LEU A 88 3.90 -7.74 -15.41
CA LEU A 88 5.24 -7.61 -14.84
C LEU A 88 6.07 -8.89 -15.02
N GLN A 89 5.46 -10.06 -14.87
CA GLN A 89 6.12 -11.35 -15.15
C GLN A 89 6.52 -11.45 -16.62
N TRP A 90 5.64 -11.08 -17.55
CA TRP A 90 5.92 -11.04 -18.99
C TRP A 90 7.04 -10.05 -19.30
N TRP A 91 6.99 -8.86 -18.71
CA TRP A 91 8.01 -7.84 -18.89
C TRP A 91 9.37 -8.30 -18.35
N LEU A 92 9.41 -8.95 -17.18
CA LEU A 92 10.63 -9.55 -16.62
C LEU A 92 11.18 -10.67 -17.48
N ALA A 93 10.32 -11.50 -18.07
CA ALA A 93 10.74 -12.55 -18.99
C ALA A 93 11.34 -11.97 -20.28
N ILE A 94 10.69 -10.95 -20.87
CA ILE A 94 11.10 -10.37 -22.16
C ILE A 94 12.35 -9.48 -22.03
N HIS A 95 12.39 -8.60 -21.03
CA HIS A 95 13.42 -7.56 -20.93
C HIS A 95 14.59 -7.93 -20.03
N HIS A 96 14.41 -8.89 -19.13
CA HIS A 96 15.44 -9.29 -18.16
C HIS A 96 15.79 -10.77 -18.19
N ASP A 97 15.13 -11.59 -19.04
CA ASP A 97 15.30 -13.04 -19.10
C ASP A 97 15.07 -13.73 -17.73
N ILE A 98 14.16 -13.15 -16.93
CA ILE A 98 13.82 -13.65 -15.58
C ILE A 98 12.48 -14.35 -15.64
N HIS A 99 12.51 -15.68 -15.61
CA HIS A 99 11.33 -16.51 -15.42
C HIS A 99 11.06 -16.73 -13.92
N ILE A 100 10.02 -16.08 -13.41
CA ILE A 100 9.61 -16.17 -12.01
C ILE A 100 8.12 -16.52 -11.91
N SER A 101 7.74 -17.38 -10.96
CA SER A 101 6.32 -17.64 -10.68
C SER A 101 5.63 -16.42 -10.09
N ILE A 102 4.31 -16.29 -10.28
CA ILE A 102 3.51 -15.15 -9.75
C ILE A 102 3.63 -15.06 -8.21
N SER A 103 3.56 -16.18 -7.50
CA SER A 103 3.67 -16.21 -6.03
C SER A 103 5.04 -15.72 -5.55
N ALA A 104 6.12 -16.18 -6.20
CA ALA A 104 7.47 -15.73 -5.86
C ALA A 104 7.71 -14.25 -6.22
N LEU A 105 7.09 -13.77 -7.29
CA LEU A 105 7.10 -12.35 -7.66
C LEU A 105 6.40 -11.52 -6.58
N GLN A 106 5.20 -11.93 -6.15
CA GLN A 106 4.46 -11.24 -5.10
C GLN A 106 5.25 -11.15 -3.79
N GLU A 107 5.79 -12.28 -3.30
CA GLU A 107 6.61 -12.31 -2.07
C GLU A 107 7.84 -11.40 -2.21
N THR A 108 8.45 -11.39 -3.40
CA THR A 108 9.61 -10.53 -3.69
C THR A 108 9.23 -9.06 -3.60
N LEU A 109 8.11 -8.65 -4.23
CA LEU A 109 7.62 -7.28 -4.21
C LEU A 109 7.30 -6.81 -2.78
N GLU A 110 6.54 -7.61 -2.02
CA GLU A 110 6.16 -7.30 -0.63
C GLU A 110 7.39 -7.12 0.27
N ARG A 111 8.36 -8.04 0.17
CA ARG A 111 9.61 -7.97 0.93
C ARG A 111 10.49 -6.77 0.54
N THR A 112 10.31 -6.21 -0.65
CA THR A 112 10.98 -4.97 -1.08
C THR A 112 10.21 -3.69 -0.77
N GLY A 113 9.05 -3.81 -0.11
CA GLY A 113 8.22 -2.68 0.31
C GLY A 113 7.18 -2.21 -0.71
N LEU A 114 7.00 -2.94 -1.83
CA LEU A 114 5.96 -2.67 -2.82
C LEU A 114 4.67 -3.40 -2.43
N THR A 115 3.86 -2.76 -1.58
CA THR A 115 2.63 -3.34 -1.03
C THR A 115 1.40 -3.06 -1.90
N ARG A 116 0.32 -3.83 -1.68
CA ARG A 116 -0.96 -3.61 -2.36
C ARG A 116 -1.66 -2.38 -1.78
N LYS A 117 -2.19 -1.50 -2.62
CA LYS A 117 -2.86 -0.26 -2.18
C LYS A 117 -4.10 0.07 -2.99
N LEU A 118 -5.14 0.56 -2.34
CA LEU A 118 -6.33 1.07 -3.03
C LEU A 118 -5.94 2.16 -4.03
N LEU A 119 -6.42 2.01 -5.27
CA LEU A 119 -6.29 3.00 -6.31
C LEU A 119 -7.19 4.19 -5.95
N HIS A 120 -6.59 5.35 -5.68
CA HIS A 120 -7.27 6.63 -5.60
C HIS A 120 -7.30 7.33 -6.96
N LYS A 121 -8.44 7.23 -7.64
CA LYS A 121 -8.70 7.86 -8.95
C LYS A 121 -8.70 9.39 -8.84
N ILE A 122 -7.74 10.07 -9.44
CA ILE A 122 -7.68 11.53 -9.53
C ILE A 122 -8.24 11.95 -10.89
N ALA A 123 -9.19 12.87 -10.89
CA ALA A 123 -9.69 13.49 -12.12
C ALA A 123 -8.56 14.33 -12.76
N VAL A 124 -8.30 14.10 -14.05
CA VAL A 124 -7.25 14.80 -14.83
C VAL A 124 -7.50 16.30 -14.91
N GLU A 125 -8.76 16.74 -14.82
CA GLU A 125 -9.20 18.13 -14.91
C GLU A 125 -8.95 18.98 -13.64
N ARG A 126 -8.29 18.41 -12.62
CA ARG A 126 -8.13 19.05 -11.31
C ARG A 126 -7.19 20.26 -11.35
N ASP A 127 -7.74 21.46 -11.13
CA ASP A 127 -6.97 22.68 -10.90
C ASP A 127 -6.54 22.81 -9.42
N ASN A 128 -5.22 22.87 -9.20
CA ASN A 128 -4.65 23.00 -7.86
C ASN A 128 -4.63 24.46 -7.37
N GLU A 129 -4.63 25.44 -8.27
CA GLU A 129 -4.58 26.86 -7.93
C GLU A 129 -5.96 27.32 -7.44
N GLY A 130 -7.02 27.07 -8.21
CA GLY A 130 -8.40 27.37 -7.79
C GLY A 130 -8.80 26.67 -6.49
N ARG A 131 -8.28 25.45 -6.23
CA ARG A 131 -8.51 24.76 -4.97
C ARG A 131 -7.84 25.45 -3.78
N ARG A 132 -6.65 26.03 -3.96
CA ARG A 132 -5.95 26.77 -2.90
C ARG A 132 -6.68 28.07 -2.58
N ASP A 133 -7.12 28.79 -3.61
CA ASP A 133 -7.88 30.03 -3.45
C ASP A 133 -9.20 29.77 -2.73
N TYR A 134 -9.92 28.71 -3.11
CA TYR A 134 -11.13 28.28 -2.40
C TYR A 134 -10.88 28.06 -0.90
N PHE A 135 -9.83 27.33 -0.51
CA PHE A 135 -9.53 27.15 0.91
C PHE A 135 -9.14 28.45 1.62
N TYR A 136 -8.45 29.35 0.93
CA TYR A 136 -8.09 30.64 1.50
C TYR A 136 -9.34 31.48 1.79
N THR A 137 -10.29 31.55 0.85
CA THR A 137 -11.59 32.21 1.04
C THR A 137 -12.37 31.58 2.20
N ILE A 138 -12.49 30.25 2.24
CA ILE A 138 -13.22 29.55 3.32
C ILE A 138 -12.61 29.82 4.71
N GLN A 139 -11.28 29.92 4.81
CA GLN A 139 -10.59 30.14 6.08
C GLN A 139 -10.66 31.59 6.59
N ASN A 140 -10.73 32.58 5.70
CA ASN A 140 -10.67 33.99 6.08
C ASN A 140 -12.04 34.67 6.14
N ASP A 141 -12.99 34.23 5.31
CA ASP A 141 -14.25 34.96 5.10
C ASP A 141 -15.43 34.36 5.88
N PHE A 142 -15.22 33.24 6.59
CA PHE A 142 -16.27 32.51 7.30
C PHE A 142 -15.86 32.13 8.71
N SER A 143 -16.85 31.90 9.58
CA SER A 143 -16.66 31.58 11.00
C SER A 143 -15.99 30.23 11.28
N GLY A 144 -15.87 29.36 10.27
CA GLY A 144 -15.33 28.01 10.40
C GLY A 144 -16.26 27.01 11.11
N THR A 145 -17.49 27.39 11.46
CA THR A 145 -18.44 26.52 12.17
C THR A 145 -19.29 25.63 11.26
N GLY A 146 -19.27 25.87 9.95
CA GLY A 146 -20.07 25.13 8.95
C GLY A 146 -21.55 25.55 8.89
N ARG A 147 -22.06 26.30 9.88
CA ARG A 147 -23.46 26.75 9.95
C ARG A 147 -23.85 27.80 8.92
N GLU A 148 -22.86 28.48 8.34
CA GLU A 148 -23.05 29.50 7.31
C GLU A 148 -23.19 28.90 5.90
N PHE A 149 -23.07 27.57 5.79
CA PHE A 149 -23.10 26.87 4.51
C PHE A 149 -24.35 26.01 4.38
N VAL A 150 -25.00 26.18 3.23
CA VAL A 150 -25.89 25.18 2.65
C VAL A 150 -25.18 24.63 1.42
N THR A 151 -24.88 23.33 1.44
CA THR A 151 -24.22 22.64 0.34
C THR A 151 -25.27 21.99 -0.53
N VAL A 152 -25.20 22.22 -1.83
CA VAL A 152 -26.04 21.55 -2.82
C VAL A 152 -25.17 20.67 -3.69
N ASP A 153 -25.57 19.42 -3.88
CA ASP A 153 -24.85 18.50 -4.74
C ASP A 153 -25.81 17.61 -5.55
N GLU A 154 -25.31 17.14 -6.69
CA GLU A 154 -26.00 16.22 -7.58
C GLU A 154 -25.39 14.82 -7.44
N SER A 155 -26.21 13.83 -7.11
CA SER A 155 -25.84 12.42 -7.17
C SER A 155 -26.64 11.74 -8.28
N SER A 156 -25.94 11.12 -9.24
CA SER A 156 -26.58 10.29 -10.25
C SER A 156 -26.42 8.81 -9.95
N LYS A 157 -27.53 8.09 -10.01
CA LYS A 157 -27.56 6.63 -9.93
C LYS A 157 -27.84 6.09 -11.33
N ASN A 158 -26.89 5.30 -11.81
CA ASN A 158 -27.05 4.47 -12.99
C ASN A 158 -27.08 3.00 -12.52
N GLU A 159 -27.76 2.10 -13.25
CA GLU A 159 -27.79 0.66 -12.93
C GLU A 159 -26.44 -0.08 -13.13
N HIS A 160 -25.32 0.64 -13.20
CA HIS A 160 -24.04 0.17 -13.75
C HIS A 160 -22.93 -0.12 -12.72
N ASP A 161 -23.22 -0.29 -11.43
CA ASP A 161 -22.17 -0.54 -10.42
C ASP A 161 -21.52 -1.94 -10.53
N VAL A 162 -20.60 -2.13 -11.49
CA VAL A 162 -19.78 -3.35 -11.69
C VAL A 162 -18.26 -3.09 -11.85
N ALA A 163 -17.80 -1.83 -11.75
CA ALA A 163 -16.38 -1.49 -11.89
C ALA A 163 -15.52 -2.03 -10.71
N ARG A 164 -14.23 -2.27 -10.97
CA ARG A 164 -13.30 -2.92 -10.02
C ARG A 164 -12.93 -2.00 -8.85
N ARG A 165 -13.02 -2.53 -7.62
CA ARG A 165 -12.77 -1.78 -6.36
C ARG A 165 -11.31 -1.63 -5.92
N TYR A 166 -10.33 -2.32 -6.51
CA TYR A 166 -8.96 -2.40 -5.95
C TYR A 166 -7.83 -2.44 -7.01
N GLY A 167 -6.66 -1.85 -6.70
CA GLY A 167 -5.38 -2.02 -7.45
C GLY A 167 -4.12 -1.83 -6.58
N ARG A 168 -3.04 -1.16 -7.04
CA ARG A 168 -1.75 -0.99 -6.32
C ARG A 168 -1.05 0.37 -6.60
N ALA A 169 -0.22 0.86 -5.66
CA ALA A 169 0.69 2.02 -5.78
C ALA A 169 1.79 2.04 -4.68
N PRO A 170 2.85 2.87 -4.83
CA PRO A 170 3.90 3.06 -3.80
C PRO A 170 3.40 3.52 -2.42
N ILE A 171 4.22 3.33 -1.38
CA ILE A 171 3.92 3.87 -0.05
C ILE A 171 3.92 5.41 -0.09
N GLY A 172 2.76 6.02 0.20
CA GLY A 172 2.53 7.46 0.10
C GLY A 172 1.82 7.95 -1.17
N MET A 173 1.51 7.08 -2.15
CA MET A 173 0.93 7.49 -3.45
C MET A 173 -0.48 6.93 -3.75
N PRO A 174 -1.31 7.67 -4.51
CA PRO A 174 -2.62 7.25 -5.04
C PRO A 174 -2.47 6.36 -6.29
N ALA A 175 -3.57 5.86 -6.86
CA ALA A 175 -3.51 5.02 -8.07
C ALA A 175 -4.83 5.04 -8.88
N ASP A 176 -4.81 4.91 -10.22
CA ASP A 176 -5.92 5.36 -11.09
C ASP A 176 -6.48 4.27 -12.06
N PHE A 177 -7.67 4.45 -12.71
CA PHE A 177 -8.35 3.50 -13.64
C PHE A 177 -9.36 4.14 -14.65
N GLU A 178 -9.55 3.57 -15.86
CA GLU A 178 -10.48 4.00 -16.95
C GLU A 178 -11.47 2.88 -17.41
N ASP A 179 -12.71 3.21 -17.81
CA ASP A 179 -13.79 2.24 -18.18
C ASP A 179 -14.71 2.73 -19.32
N VAL A 180 -15.47 1.83 -19.97
CA VAL A 180 -16.36 2.09 -21.13
C VAL A 180 -17.82 2.35 -20.72
N PHE A 181 -18.43 3.44 -21.19
CA PHE A 181 -19.80 3.86 -20.84
C PHE A 181 -20.89 3.25 -21.76
N ILE A 182 -21.72 2.34 -21.26
CA ILE A 182 -23.00 1.97 -21.90
C ILE A 182 -24.13 2.48 -20.99
N ARG A 183 -25.16 3.18 -21.50
CA ARG A 183 -26.15 3.92 -20.68
C ARG A 183 -27.48 3.16 -20.54
N GLY A 184 -27.87 2.84 -19.30
CA GLY A 184 -29.25 2.50 -18.92
C GLY A 184 -30.07 3.76 -18.58
N ILE A 185 -31.27 3.61 -17.98
CA ILE A 185 -32.03 4.74 -17.44
C ILE A 185 -31.27 5.32 -16.24
N ARG A 186 -30.99 6.62 -16.28
CA ARG A 186 -30.29 7.38 -15.23
C ARG A 186 -31.32 8.07 -14.37
N TYR A 187 -31.13 8.03 -13.05
CA TYR A 187 -31.82 8.94 -12.14
C TYR A 187 -30.80 9.89 -11.54
N THR A 188 -31.12 11.17 -11.51
CA THR A 188 -30.34 12.19 -10.84
C THR A 188 -31.13 12.66 -9.62
N LEU A 189 -30.50 12.59 -8.45
CA LEU A 189 -30.95 13.19 -7.20
C LEU A 189 -30.16 14.49 -6.99
N VAL A 190 -30.86 15.61 -6.82
CA VAL A 190 -30.26 16.85 -6.32
C VAL A 190 -30.73 17.07 -4.89
N ALA A 191 -29.81 17.41 -3.99
CA ALA A 191 -30.12 17.64 -2.59
C ALA A 191 -29.35 18.81 -2.02
N ALA A 192 -30.02 19.60 -1.18
CA ALA A 192 -29.44 20.67 -0.40
C ALA A 192 -29.38 20.26 1.08
N MET A 193 -28.22 20.44 1.70
CA MET A 193 -27.97 20.06 3.09
C MET A 193 -27.29 21.17 3.88
N SER A 194 -27.65 21.28 5.16
CA SER A 194 -26.92 22.05 6.17
C SER A 194 -26.41 21.13 7.28
N MET A 195 -25.80 21.73 8.30
CA MET A 195 -25.40 21.02 9.52
C MET A 195 -26.58 20.35 10.26
N ASP A 196 -27.81 20.81 10.03
CA ASP A 196 -29.02 20.27 10.66
C ASP A 196 -29.69 19.17 9.82
N GLY A 197 -29.15 18.86 8.63
CA GLY A 197 -29.62 17.79 7.76
C GLY A 197 -30.08 18.28 6.39
N TYR A 198 -30.94 17.50 5.73
CA TYR A 198 -31.51 17.84 4.44
C TYR A 198 -32.48 19.02 4.56
N ILE A 199 -32.28 20.03 3.71
CA ILE A 199 -33.18 21.16 3.54
C ILE A 199 -34.17 20.85 2.42
N ALA A 200 -33.68 20.36 1.29
CA ALA A 200 -34.49 20.04 0.12
C ALA A 200 -33.89 18.88 -0.67
N GLN A 201 -34.74 18.14 -1.39
CA GLN A 201 -34.31 17.09 -2.32
C GLN A 201 -35.30 16.97 -3.48
N ARG A 202 -34.78 16.71 -4.67
CA ARG A 202 -35.58 16.48 -5.88
C ARG A 202 -34.95 15.35 -6.70
N VAL A 203 -35.78 14.43 -7.18
CA VAL A 203 -35.34 13.33 -8.07
C VAL A 203 -35.87 13.60 -9.46
N VAL A 204 -34.98 13.53 -10.44
CA VAL A 204 -35.27 13.72 -11.86
C VAL A 204 -34.83 12.48 -12.63
N GLU A 205 -35.67 12.02 -13.55
CA GLU A 205 -35.29 10.97 -14.51
C GLU A 205 -34.45 11.60 -15.63
N GLY A 206 -33.25 11.07 -15.87
CA GLY A 206 -32.29 11.61 -16.82
C GLY A 206 -31.25 12.52 -16.16
N SER A 207 -30.76 13.50 -16.92
CA SER A 207 -29.80 14.50 -16.46
C SER A 207 -30.53 15.76 -15.98
N LEU A 208 -30.05 16.36 -14.90
CA LEU A 208 -30.46 17.68 -14.47
C LEU A 208 -29.75 18.73 -15.35
N ASP A 209 -30.51 19.66 -15.94
CA ASP A 209 -29.92 20.77 -16.68
C ASP A 209 -29.76 22.03 -15.80
N SER A 210 -29.17 23.09 -16.36
CA SER A 210 -28.94 24.33 -15.62
C SER A 210 -30.23 25.05 -15.21
N TYR A 211 -31.31 24.87 -15.97
CA TYR A 211 -32.62 25.46 -15.66
C TYR A 211 -33.26 24.70 -14.50
N ASP A 212 -33.30 23.37 -14.57
CA ASP A 212 -33.82 22.50 -13.52
C ASP A 212 -33.07 22.69 -12.20
N PHE A 213 -31.75 22.88 -12.25
CA PHE A 213 -30.95 23.20 -11.08
C PHE A 213 -31.28 24.58 -10.51
N SER A 214 -31.39 25.60 -11.36
CA SER A 214 -31.73 26.96 -10.91
C SER A 214 -33.13 27.02 -10.30
N ASP A 215 -34.08 26.32 -10.91
CA ASP A 215 -35.45 26.15 -10.41
C ASP A 215 -35.45 25.44 -9.04
N PHE A 216 -34.70 24.35 -8.88
CA PHE A 216 -34.51 23.70 -7.58
C PHE A 216 -33.98 24.65 -6.51
N ILE A 217 -32.97 25.48 -6.84
CA ILE A 217 -32.43 26.45 -5.87
C ILE A 217 -33.50 27.47 -5.47
N VAL A 218 -34.22 28.05 -6.42
CA VAL A 218 -35.21 29.10 -6.13
C VAL A 218 -36.42 28.53 -5.40
N GLU A 219 -37.02 27.46 -5.94
CA GLU A 219 -38.31 26.93 -5.49
C GLU A 219 -38.18 26.01 -4.27
N ASP A 220 -37.10 25.23 -4.17
CA ASP A 220 -36.97 24.24 -3.08
C ASP A 220 -35.96 24.65 -2.00
N VAL A 221 -34.91 25.41 -2.33
CA VAL A 221 -33.86 25.77 -1.34
C VAL A 221 -34.10 27.14 -0.72
N VAL A 222 -34.34 28.17 -1.54
CA VAL A 222 -34.50 29.56 -1.09
C VAL A 222 -35.92 29.85 -0.63
N SER A 223 -36.92 29.31 -1.32
CA SER A 223 -38.33 29.42 -0.94
C SER A 223 -38.70 28.59 0.30
N PHE A 224 -37.77 27.79 0.84
CA PHE A 224 -37.97 27.12 2.12
C PHE A 224 -38.09 28.18 3.22
N PRO A 225 -39.24 28.31 3.89
CA PRO A 225 -39.42 29.35 4.89
C PRO A 225 -38.57 28.99 6.10
N CYS A 226 -37.43 29.67 6.25
CA CYS A 226 -36.65 29.70 7.47
C CYS A 226 -37.39 30.45 8.59
N LEU A 227 -38.68 30.18 8.83
CA LEU A 227 -39.47 30.70 9.94
C LEU A 227 -40.64 29.75 10.27
N GLY A 228 -40.43 28.87 11.26
CA GLY A 228 -41.52 28.29 12.06
C GLY A 228 -41.74 26.78 11.93
N HIS A 229 -41.33 26.06 12.98
CA HIS A 229 -41.95 24.85 13.54
C HIS A 229 -42.66 23.84 12.60
N SER A 230 -42.10 22.62 12.59
CA SER A 230 -42.75 21.31 12.43
C SER A 230 -43.59 21.06 11.17
N TYR A 231 -43.14 20.12 10.32
CA TYR A 231 -43.79 18.82 10.05
C TYR A 231 -43.14 18.19 8.81
N TYR A 232 -42.49 17.03 8.97
CA TYR A 232 -42.26 16.11 7.84
C TYR A 232 -43.52 15.23 7.72
N PRO A 233 -44.33 15.31 6.66
CA PRO A 233 -45.27 14.25 6.36
C PRO A 233 -44.50 13.10 5.69
N TYR A 234 -44.56 11.94 6.33
CA TYR A 234 -44.10 10.68 5.79
C TYR A 234 -44.72 10.42 4.42
N LEU A 235 -43.88 9.85 3.55
CA LEU A 235 -44.22 9.15 2.32
C LEU A 235 -45.53 8.37 2.48
N SER A 236 -46.57 8.83 1.81
CA SER A 236 -47.78 8.04 1.51
C SER A 236 -47.97 8.10 0.00
N GLY A 237 -47.40 7.11 -0.69
CA GLY A 237 -47.79 6.75 -2.04
C GLY A 237 -48.88 5.66 -2.00
N PRO A 238 -49.75 5.57 -3.02
CA PRO A 238 -50.62 4.41 -3.24
C PRO A 238 -49.84 3.14 -3.59
#